data_AF-A0A848TYF1-F1
#
_entry.id   AF-A0A848TYF1-F1
#
_cell.length_a   1.000
_cell.length_b   1.000
_cell.length_c   1.000
_cell.angle_alpha   90.00
_cell.angle_beta   90.00
_cell.angle_gamma   90.00
#
_symmetry.space_group_name_H-M   'P 1'
#
loop_
_entity.id
_entity.type
_entity.pdbx_description
1 polymer ?
#
loop_
_entity_poly.entity_id
_entity_poly.type
_entity_poly.pdbx_seq_one_letter_code
_entity_poly.pdbx_strand_id
1 'polypeptide(L)' 'RRLSQKTDLPVYIAEDPLRAVVRGTGIALKNLERYKSILIK' A
#
# COMPACT_ATOMS: atom_id res chain seq x y z
N ARG A 1 -7.10 -14.17 -12.43
CA ARG A 1 -8.15 -14.19 -11.38
C ARG A 1 -8.02 -15.34 -10.37
N ARG A 2 -6.84 -15.98 -10.22
CA ARG A 2 -6.66 -17.13 -9.31
C ARG A 2 -6.78 -16.78 -7.83
N LEU A 3 -6.27 -15.61 -7.42
CA LEU A 3 -6.32 -15.17 -6.01
C LEU A 3 -7.77 -15.00 -5.54
N SER A 4 -8.56 -14.20 -6.26
CA SER A 4 -9.98 -13.98 -5.95
C SER A 4 -10.80 -15.28 -5.94
N GLN A 5 -10.53 -16.21 -6.87
CA GLN A 5 -11.21 -17.51 -6.93
C GLN A 5 -10.82 -18.47 -5.80
N LYS A 6 -9.63 -18.31 -5.21
CA LYS A 6 -9.15 -19.18 -4.13
C LYS A 6 -9.52 -18.65 -2.74
N THR A 7 -9.65 -17.33 -2.62
CA THR A 7 -9.94 -16.67 -1.35
C THR A 7 -11.41 -16.29 -1.19
N ASP A 8 -12.22 -16.38 -2.24
CA ASP A 8 -13.60 -15.86 -2.29
C ASP A 8 -13.72 -14.39 -1.85
N LEU A 9 -12.62 -13.63 -1.98
CA LEU A 9 -12.52 -12.22 -1.61
C LEU A 9 -12.30 -11.36 -2.86
N PRO A 10 -12.77 -10.09 -2.85
CA PRO A 10 -12.49 -9.16 -3.92
C PRO A 10 -11.00 -8.81 -3.95
N VAL A 11 -10.40 -8.90 -5.13
CA VAL A 11 -8.98 -8.57 -5.37
C VAL A 11 -8.91 -7.43 -6.37
N TYR A 12 -8.25 -6.33 -5.97
CA TYR A 12 -8.07 -5.15 -6.80
C TYR A 12 -6.60 -5.01 -7.21
N ILE A 13 -6.39 -4.70 -8.49
CA ILE A 13 -5.07 -4.38 -9.02
C ILE A 13 -4.88 -2.87 -8.90
N ALA A 14 -3.79 -2.44 -8.25
CA ALA A 14 -3.45 -1.02 -8.16
C ALA A 14 -3.18 -0.43 -9.55
N GLU A 15 -3.48 0.86 -9.74
CA GLU A 15 -3.34 1.55 -11.04
C GLU A 15 -1.91 1.53 -11.60
N ASP A 16 -0.90 1.70 -10.74
CA ASP A 16 0.53 1.57 -11.09
C ASP A 16 1.20 0.64 -10.07
N PRO A 17 1.14 -0.69 -10.27
CA PRO A 17 1.60 -1.67 -9.29
C PRO A 17 3.13 -1.67 -9.15
N LEU A 18 3.87 -1.31 -10.21
CA LEU A 18 5.33 -1.29 -10.19
C LEU A 18 5.86 -0.10 -9.37
N ARG A 19 5.16 1.04 -9.40
CA ARG A 19 5.55 2.23 -8.61
C ARG A 19 4.81 2.36 -7.28
N ALA A 20 3.87 1.47 -6.97
CA ALA A 20 3.01 1.57 -5.78
C ALA A 20 3.81 1.76 -4.49
N VAL A 21 4.91 1.01 -4.31
CA VAL A 21 5.76 1.08 -3.13
C VAL A 21 6.48 2.42 -3.03
N VAL A 22 7.21 2.82 -4.07
CA VAL A 22 7.99 4.07 -4.08
C VAL A 22 7.07 5.29 -3.90
N ARG A 23 5.88 5.28 -4.52
CA ARG A 23 4.86 6.33 -4.32
C ARG A 23 4.38 6.36 -2.88
N GLY A 24 4.06 5.21 -2.28
CA GLY A 24 3.64 5.09 -0.89
C GLY A 24 4.72 5.60 0.08
N THR A 25 5.98 5.22 -0.13
CA THR A 25 7.11 5.69 0.66
C THR A 25 7.26 7.22 0.58
N GLY A 26 7.15 7.80 -0.62
CA GLY A 26 7.19 9.26 -0.78
C GLY A 26 6.07 9.99 -0.04
N ILE A 27 4.87 9.41 0.01
CA ILE A 27 3.73 9.97 0.78
C ILE A 27 4.00 9.89 2.28
N ALA A 28 4.53 8.76 2.77
CA ALA A 28 4.85 8.56 4.18
C ALA A 28 5.92 9.55 4.65
N LEU A 29 7.01 9.72 3.88
CA LEU A 29 8.08 10.67 4.19
C LEU A 29 7.61 12.13 4.21
N LYS A 30 6.63 12.50 3.38
CA LYS A 30 6.04 13.84 3.40
C LYS A 30 5.14 14.11 4.61
N ASN A 31 4.65 13.04 5.25
CA ASN A 31 3.67 13.11 6.35
C ASN A 31 4.21 12.46 7.62
N LEU A 32 5.51 12.59 7.89
CA LEU A 32 6.18 11.91 9.01
C LEU A 32 5.54 12.22 10.36
N GLU A 33 5.19 13.47 10.64
CA GLU A 33 4.53 13.85 11.89
C GLU A 33 3.20 13.11 12.10
N ARG A 34 2.42 12.91 11.02
CA ARG A 34 1.14 12.18 11.08
C ARG A 34 1.33 10.69 11.35
N TYR A 35 2.40 10.11 10.83
CA TYR A 35 2.66 8.66 10.92
C TYR A 35 3.66 8.28 12.01
N LYS A 36 4.08 9.24 12.84
CA LYS A 36 5.07 9.03 13.90
C LYS A 36 4.73 7.87 14.83
N SER A 37 3.46 7.71 15.20
CA SER A 37 2.96 6.65 16.10
C SER A 37 3.08 5.23 15.55
N ILE A 38 3.22 5.08 14.22
CA ILE A 38 3.31 3.78 13.56
C ILE A 38 4.69 3.53 12.93
N LEU A 39 5.46 4.59 12.64
CA LEU A 39 6.79 4.50 12.01
C LEU A 39 7.93 4.45 13.03
N ILE A 40 7.78 5.09 14.17
CA ILE A 40 8.82 5.19 15.20
C ILE A 40 8.25 4.58 16.48
N LYS A 41 8.87 3.48 16.93
CA LYS A 41 8.54 2.80 18.19
C LYS A 41 9.51 3.23 19.28
#